data_AF-A0A524E0N3-F1
#
_entry.id   AF-A0A524E0N3-F1
#
_cell.length_a   1.000
_cell.length_b   1.000
_cell.length_c   1.000
_cell.angle_alpha   90.00
_cell.angle_beta   90.00
_cell.angle_gamma   90.00
#
_symmetry.space_group_name_H-M   'P 1'
#
loop_
_entity.id
_entity.type
_entity.pdbx_description
1 polymer ?
#
loop_
_entity_poly.entity_id
_entity_poly.type
_entity_poly.pdbx_seq_one_letter_code
_entity_poly.pdbx_strand_id
1 'polypeptide(L)'
;MKMLMFHVSHFWYIAEEDQSAESAKHTLGESILVWIQAERHDSDDRAGILRKMVKNIRWLCSKVNMDSVILHSFAHLSDSRARSS
;
A
#
# COMPACT_ATOMS: atom_id res chain seq x y z
N MET A 1 -11.60 5.05 -5.31
CA MET A 1 -10.31 4.65 -4.69
C MET A 1 -10.60 3.59 -3.66
N LYS A 2 -9.97 2.42 -3.81
CA LYS A 2 -10.03 1.35 -2.82
C LYS A 2 -8.73 1.33 -2.02
N MET A 3 -8.86 1.01 -0.75
CA MET A 3 -7.72 0.91 0.16
C MET A 3 -7.90 -0.31 1.07
N LEU A 4 -6.83 -1.04 1.27
CA LEU A 4 -6.74 -2.11 2.26
C LEU A 4 -5.60 -1.79 3.23
N MET A 5 -5.89 -1.83 4.51
CA MET A 5 -4.95 -1.45 5.56
C MET A 5 -4.75 -2.62 6.52
N PHE A 6 -3.49 -2.93 6.81
CA PHE A 6 -3.10 -3.95 7.75
C PHE A 6 -2.20 -3.35 8.82
N HIS A 7 -2.46 -3.67 10.08
CA HIS A 7 -1.45 -3.54 11.13
C HIS A 7 -0.62 -4.82 11.10
N VAL A 8 0.66 -4.68 10.76
CA VAL A 8 1.57 -5.81 10.59
C VAL A 8 2.72 -5.70 11.59
N SER A 9 3.14 -6.83 12.15
CA SER A 9 4.31 -6.87 13.02
C SER A 9 5.62 -6.79 12.23
N HIS A 10 5.64 -7.38 11.04
CA HIS A 10 6.78 -7.40 10.13
C HIS A 10 6.31 -7.44 8.68
N PHE A 11 7.00 -6.72 7.81
CA PHE A 11 6.78 -6.75 6.36
C PHE A 11 8.12 -6.78 5.63
N TRP A 12 8.19 -7.50 4.51
CA TRP A 12 9.38 -7.50 3.67
C TRP A 12 9.01 -7.62 2.20
N TYR A 13 9.87 -7.07 1.33
CA TYR A 13 9.73 -7.17 -0.12
C TYR A 13 11.09 -7.22 -0.79
N ILE A 14 11.09 -7.67 -2.05
CA ILE A 14 12.25 -7.65 -2.95
C ILE A 14 11.79 -6.89 -4.21
N ALA A 15 12.54 -5.88 -4.62
CA ALA A 15 12.23 -5.12 -5.84
C ALA A 15 12.78 -5.85 -7.07
N GLU A 16 11.96 -6.03 -8.11
CA GLU A 16 12.39 -6.73 -9.34
C GLU A 16 13.40 -5.94 -10.19
N GLU A 17 13.49 -4.61 -10.01
CA GLU A 17 14.44 -3.76 -10.73
C GLU A 17 15.90 -3.99 -10.28
N ASP A 18 16.11 -4.70 -9.16
CA ASP A 18 17.42 -4.94 -8.56
C ASP A 18 17.98 -6.33 -8.96
N GLN A 19 18.15 -6.54 -10.27
CA GLN A 19 18.70 -7.78 -10.86
C GLN A 19 20.22 -7.95 -10.67
N SER A 20 20.84 -7.14 -9.80
CA SER A 20 22.19 -7.44 -9.34
C SER A 20 22.12 -8.63 -8.35
N ALA A 21 23.18 -9.44 -8.27
CA ALA A 21 23.19 -10.72 -7.54
C ALA A 21 22.90 -10.62 -6.01
N GLU A 22 22.69 -9.41 -5.49
CA GLU A 22 22.22 -9.11 -4.14
C GLU A 22 20.89 -8.36 -4.22
N SER A 23 19.81 -9.03 -4.59
CA SER A 23 18.47 -8.44 -4.48
C SER A 23 18.20 -8.09 -3.01
N ALA A 24 18.32 -6.81 -2.65
CA ALA A 24 18.24 -6.38 -1.26
C ALA A 24 16.84 -6.64 -0.70
N LYS A 25 16.72 -7.64 0.18
CA LYS A 25 15.47 -7.86 0.92
C LYS A 25 15.24 -6.67 1.85
N HIS A 26 14.28 -5.83 1.49
CA HIS A 26 13.86 -4.74 2.35
C HIS A 26 12.97 -5.31 3.45
N THR A 27 13.35 -5.11 4.72
CA THR A 27 12.57 -5.54 5.88
C THR A 27 12.15 -4.33 6.68
N LEU A 28 10.89 -4.29 7.05
CA LEU A 28 10.24 -3.23 7.79
C LEU A 28 9.60 -3.87 9.03
N GLY A 29 9.77 -3.22 10.19
CA GLY A 29 9.21 -3.66 11.46
C GLY A 29 7.71 -3.37 11.56
N GLU A 30 7.24 -3.25 12.80
CA GLU A 30 5.84 -3.01 13.08
C GLU A 30 5.36 -1.71 12.43
N SER A 31 4.28 -1.80 11.65
CA SER A 31 3.83 -0.71 10.80
C SER A 31 2.39 -0.91 10.31
N ILE A 32 1.80 0.16 9.76
CA ILE A 32 0.56 0.09 8.99
C ILE A 32 0.89 -0.06 7.51
N LEU A 33 0.62 -1.23 6.94
CA LEU A 33 0.71 -1.46 5.49
C LEU A 33 -0.59 -0.99 4.82
N VAL A 34 -0.46 -0.10 3.84
CA VAL A 34 -1.58 0.48 3.11
C VAL A 34 -1.43 0.17 1.62
N TRP A 35 -2.35 -0.64 1.11
CA TRP A 35 -2.49 -0.90 -0.31
C TRP A 35 -3.56 -0.01 -0.91
N ILE A 36 -3.22 0.70 -1.98
CA ILE A 36 -4.12 1.63 -2.65
C ILE A 36 -4.33 1.22 -4.09
N GLN A 37 -5.58 1.24 -4.52
CA GLN A 37 -5.97 1.11 -5.92
C GLN A 37 -6.79 2.34 -6.33
N ALA A 38 -6.24 3.13 -7.26
CA ALA A 38 -6.97 4.23 -7.88
C ALA A 38 -7.95 3.69 -8.94
N GLU A 39 -9.15 4.24 -8.97
CA GLU A 39 -10.21 3.91 -9.93
C GLU A 39 -10.44 5.09 -10.88
N ARG A 40 -11.00 4.84 -12.07
CA ARG A 40 -11.15 5.88 -13.11
C ARG A 40 -11.95 7.11 -12.66
N HIS A 41 -12.95 6.94 -11.81
CA HIS A 41 -13.77 8.04 -11.31
C HIS A 41 -13.06 8.88 -10.22
N ASP A 42 -11.88 8.47 -9.77
CA ASP A 42 -11.11 9.24 -8.78
C ASP A 42 -10.44 10.49 -9.38
N SER A 43 -10.39 10.60 -10.70
CA SER A 43 -9.85 11.78 -11.39
C SER A 43 -10.65 13.05 -11.13
N ASP A 44 -11.94 12.91 -10.85
CA ASP A 44 -12.90 14.02 -10.84
C ASP A 44 -12.78 14.87 -9.56
N ASP A 45 -12.33 14.26 -8.44
CA ASP A 45 -12.01 14.94 -7.18
C ASP A 45 -10.78 14.35 -6.51
N ARG A 46 -9.64 14.42 -7.22
CA ARG A 46 -8.35 13.89 -6.73
C ARG A 46 -7.98 14.44 -5.34
N ALA A 47 -8.21 15.72 -5.10
CA ALA A 47 -7.83 16.38 -3.86
C ALA A 47 -8.71 15.93 -2.68
N GLY A 48 -10.04 15.79 -2.89
CA GLY A 48 -10.94 15.29 -1.85
C GLY A 48 -10.69 13.82 -1.53
N ILE A 49 -10.37 13.01 -2.52
CA ILE A 49 -10.02 11.60 -2.32
C ILE A 49 -8.71 11.46 -1.53
N LEU A 50 -7.68 12.24 -1.87
CA LEU A 50 -6.43 12.24 -1.12
C LEU A 50 -6.64 12.63 0.35
N ARG A 51 -7.45 13.68 0.60
CA ARG A 51 -7.80 14.09 1.97
C ARG A 51 -8.50 12.98 2.75
N LYS A 52 -9.45 12.27 2.12
CA LYS A 52 -10.15 11.12 2.74
C LYS A 52 -9.19 9.98 3.06
N MET A 53 -8.27 9.67 2.14
CA MET A 53 -7.25 8.64 2.33
C MET A 53 -6.34 8.96 3.53
N VAL A 54 -5.74 10.16 3.55
CA VAL A 54 -4.86 10.60 4.66
C VAL A 54 -5.61 10.58 6.00
N LYS A 55 -6.87 11.01 6.02
CA LYS A 55 -7.70 10.98 7.24
C LYS A 55 -7.90 9.55 7.76
N ASN A 56 -8.19 8.60 6.87
CA ASN A 56 -8.38 7.19 7.24
C ASN A 56 -7.09 6.54 7.75
N ILE A 57 -5.96 6.79 7.08
CA ILE A 57 -4.65 6.28 7.51
C ILE A 57 -4.32 6.84 8.90
N ARG A 58 -4.46 8.15 9.10
CA ARG A 58 -4.18 8.80 10.39
C ARG A 58 -5.07 8.26 11.50
N TRP A 59 -6.36 8.04 11.22
CA TRP A 59 -7.28 7.45 12.18
C TRP A 59 -6.84 6.05 12.61
N LEU A 60 -6.42 5.20 11.67
CA LEU A 60 -5.93 3.86 12.00
C LEU A 60 -4.62 3.91 12.80
N CYS A 61 -3.68 4.75 12.37
CA CYS A 61 -2.41 5.00 13.07
C CYS A 61 -2.64 5.39 14.53
N SER A 62 -3.51 6.37 14.78
CA SER A 62 -3.87 6.77 16.15
C SER A 62 -4.59 5.67 16.92
N LYS A 63 -5.41 4.84 16.27
CA LYS A 63 -6.16 3.75 16.92
C LYS A 63 -5.26 2.63 17.44
N VAL A 64 -4.18 2.32 16.71
CA VAL A 64 -3.23 1.27 17.09
C VAL A 64 -1.92 1.83 17.66
N ASN A 65 -1.85 3.14 17.91
CA ASN A 65 -0.65 3.84 18.41
C ASN A 65 0.60 3.57 17.57
N MET A 66 0.48 3.72 16.24
CA MET A 66 1.55 3.52 15.28
C MET A 66 1.84 4.80 14.50
N ASP A 67 3.13 5.08 14.28
CA ASP A 67 3.59 6.21 13.47
C ASP A 67 4.24 5.78 12.14
N SER A 68 4.52 4.48 11.97
CA SER A 68 5.13 3.91 10.77
C SER A 68 4.06 3.45 9.78
N VAL A 69 4.12 3.96 8.55
CA VAL A 69 3.18 3.63 7.47
C VAL A 69 3.95 3.23 6.22
N ILE A 70 3.60 2.08 5.66
CA ILE A 70 4.11 1.60 4.38
C ILE A 70 3.03 1.81 3.34
N LEU A 71 3.29 2.67 2.36
CA LEU A 71 2.37 2.94 1.28
C LEU A 71 2.78 2.17 0.02
N HIS A 72 1.91 1.29 -0.46
CA HIS A 72 2.18 0.57 -1.70
C HIS A 72 1.01 0.72 -2.67
N SER A 73 1.28 1.35 -3.82
CA SER A 73 0.31 1.44 -4.91
C SER A 73 0.15 0.06 -5.55
N PHE A 74 -1.08 -0.43 -5.60
CA PHE A 74 -1.42 -1.70 -6.24
C PHE A 74 -2.27 -1.39 -7.48
N ALA A 75 -1.65 -0.83 -8.51
CA ALA A 75 -2.31 -0.50 -9.78
C ALA A 75 -2.57 -1.74 -10.67
N HIS A 76 -1.98 -2.89 -10.35
CA HIS A 76 -1.95 -4.07 -11.21
C HIS A 76 -3.09 -5.09 -10.99
N LEU A 77 -4.07 -4.85 -10.10
CA LEU A 77 -5.21 -5.78 -9.91
C LEU A 77 -6.36 -5.56 -10.91
N SER A 78 -6.30 -4.56 -11.80
CA SER A 78 -7.42 -4.22 -12.70
C SER A 78 -7.31 -4.70 -14.15
N ASP A 79 -6.29 -5.48 -14.53
CA ASP A 79 -6.49 -6.43 -15.64
C ASP A 79 -5.42 -7.54 -15.63
N SER A 80 -5.87 -8.79 -15.62
CA SER A 80 -5.08 -10.01 -15.82
C SER A 80 -3.99 -10.38 -14.79
N ARG A 81 -4.36 -11.28 -13.87
CA ARG A 81 -3.74 -12.62 -13.75
C ARG A 81 -4.60 -13.53 -12.86
N ALA A 82 -5.80 -13.83 -13.34
CA ALA A 82 -6.32 -15.17 -13.16
C ALA A 82 -5.66 -16.04 -14.23
N ARG A 83 -4.58 -16.74 -13.86
CA ARG A 83 -4.23 -17.99 -14.53
C ARG A 83 -3.72 -18.95 -13.49
N SER A 84 -4.64 -19.79 -13.04
CA SER A 84 -4.38 -21.08 -12.44
C SER A 84 -3.59 -21.94 -13.44
N SER A 85 -2.50 -22.52 -12.98
CA SER A 85 -1.96 -23.80 -13.45
C SER A 85 -0.83 -24.20 -12.52
#